data_AF-A0A455U214-F1
#
_entry.id   AF-A0A455U214-F1
#
_cell.length_a   1.000
_cell.length_b   1.000
_cell.length_c   1.000
_cell.angle_alpha   90.00
_cell.angle_beta   90.00
_cell.angle_gamma   90.00
#
_symmetry.space_group_name_H-M   'P 1'
#
loop_
_entity.id
_entity.type
_entity.pdbx_description
1 polymer ?
#
loop_
_entity_poly.entity_id
_entity_poly.type
_entity_poly.pdbx_seq_one_letter_code
_entity_poly.pdbx_strand_id
1 'polypeptide(L)'
;MAKRLGYAEAFNYAHPWEIFDEHARLSAFENGIEGSPKRVFDISGLVGLGQEGYDTLAPIQWPVTVQAPHGTARLFEEGEFATANGRAKLLAIHPQGPEQSLSAAYPLRLNTGRIRDQWHTMTRTARSPRLMNHRAEPFMDVHPDDADTAGVSDQGLAVLTAAKGEFRARVRVSNAQRRGEVFVPIHWTDCFTQQARSSALIDCITDPLSGQPESKHGAVALAPLATEWQATLLVAEGVTESTPWCTSAYWTRIPMRSCQRWQLANTQSVNDWLAQLKTWLPGDVSVVSQDPTNGRLRAACVENGQLRWWLMVGPPNELPGLAWLEARFNDERLSDTHRRRLLAGCDDGAADTGPVVCSCHQVGQTTIVNAIREGDTSVEALGARLACGTQCGSCIPELKSLIEEERPHARTKQSLATEVV
;
A
#
# COMPACT_ATOMS: atom_id res chain seq x y z
N MET A 1 -16.55 11.23 -24.95
CA MET A 1 -17.29 10.37 -24.01
C MET A 1 -18.77 10.73 -23.99
N ALA A 2 -19.15 11.97 -23.64
CA ALA A 2 -20.56 12.39 -23.52
C ALA A 2 -21.45 12.07 -24.73
N LYS A 3 -20.97 12.29 -25.97
CA LYS A 3 -21.68 11.88 -27.20
C LYS A 3 -21.99 10.38 -27.25
N ARG A 4 -21.06 9.52 -26.83
CA ARG A 4 -21.26 8.06 -26.75
C ARG A 4 -22.22 7.63 -25.64
N LEU A 5 -22.41 8.48 -24.62
CA LEU A 5 -23.33 8.27 -23.52
C LEU A 5 -24.73 8.86 -23.80
N GLY A 6 -24.98 9.43 -24.99
CA GLY A 6 -26.26 10.02 -25.36
C GLY A 6 -26.46 11.48 -24.96
N TYR A 7 -25.47 12.14 -24.35
CA TYR A 7 -25.54 13.53 -23.90
C TYR A 7 -24.90 14.52 -24.88
N ALA A 8 -25.05 14.27 -26.18
CA ALA A 8 -24.37 15.06 -27.22
C ALA A 8 -24.81 16.54 -27.21
N GLU A 9 -26.09 16.82 -26.98
CA GLU A 9 -26.64 18.18 -26.93
C GLU A 9 -26.19 18.95 -25.68
N ALA A 10 -26.20 18.29 -24.52
CA ALA A 10 -25.81 18.90 -23.25
C ALA A 10 -24.29 19.10 -23.09
N PHE A 11 -23.47 18.39 -23.87
CA PHE A 11 -22.01 18.47 -23.82
C PHE A 11 -21.44 18.65 -25.23
N ASN A 12 -21.88 19.70 -25.93
CA ASN A 12 -21.42 20.04 -27.27
C ASN A 12 -20.26 21.05 -27.29
N TYR A 13 -19.48 21.16 -26.21
CA TYR A 13 -18.29 22.01 -26.15
C TYR A 13 -17.22 21.54 -27.16
N ALA A 14 -16.62 22.49 -27.86
CA ALA A 14 -15.49 22.30 -28.75
C ALA A 14 -14.14 22.40 -28.02
N HIS A 15 -14.06 23.14 -26.91
CA HIS A 15 -12.83 23.32 -26.13
C HIS A 15 -13.09 23.38 -24.61
N PRO A 16 -12.13 22.95 -23.75
CA PRO A 16 -12.25 23.08 -22.28
C PRO A 16 -12.55 24.50 -21.75
N TRP A 17 -12.16 25.55 -22.49
CA TRP A 17 -12.39 26.94 -22.06
C TRP A 17 -13.88 27.26 -22.00
N GLU A 18 -14.71 26.67 -22.87
CA GLU A 18 -16.16 26.89 -22.89
C GLU A 18 -16.83 26.29 -21.65
N ILE A 19 -16.34 25.14 -21.19
CA ILE A 19 -16.78 24.48 -19.95
C ILE A 19 -16.39 25.35 -18.75
N PHE A 20 -15.16 25.87 -18.75
CA PHE A 20 -14.69 26.75 -17.68
C PHE A 20 -15.49 28.06 -17.63
N ASP A 21 -15.74 28.66 -18.78
CA ASP A 21 -16.51 29.90 -18.93
C ASP A 21 -17.97 29.71 -18.49
N GLU A 22 -18.61 28.58 -18.84
CA GLU A 22 -19.91 28.22 -18.29
C GLU A 22 -19.85 28.05 -16.77
N HIS A 23 -18.86 27.33 -16.24
CA HIS A 23 -18.70 27.16 -14.79
C HIS A 23 -18.54 28.51 -14.08
N ALA A 24 -17.81 29.45 -14.68
CA ALA A 24 -17.65 30.79 -14.16
C ALA A 24 -18.97 31.57 -14.16
N ARG A 25 -19.76 31.49 -15.25
CA ARG A 25 -21.12 32.08 -15.29
C ARG A 25 -22.04 31.47 -14.26
N LEU A 26 -21.99 30.16 -14.06
CA LEU A 26 -22.79 29.46 -13.04
C LEU A 26 -22.44 29.93 -11.62
N SER A 27 -21.17 30.25 -11.35
CA SER A 27 -20.79 30.83 -10.05
C SER A 27 -21.46 32.18 -9.81
N ALA A 28 -21.61 33.00 -10.86
CA ALA A 28 -22.21 34.34 -10.84
C ALA A 28 -23.74 34.33 -10.79
N PHE A 29 -24.37 33.32 -11.40
CA PHE A 29 -25.82 33.26 -11.59
C PHE A 29 -26.58 33.31 -10.26
N GLU A 30 -27.38 34.34 -10.03
CA GLU A 30 -28.11 34.55 -8.77
C GLU A 30 -27.19 34.51 -7.52
N ASN A 31 -25.98 35.05 -7.63
CA ASN A 31 -25.07 35.17 -6.48
C ASN A 31 -25.23 36.54 -5.81
N GLY A 32 -25.88 36.60 -4.66
CA GLY A 32 -25.97 37.84 -3.87
C GLY A 32 -26.88 38.91 -4.49
N ILE A 33 -27.77 38.54 -5.42
CA ILE A 33 -28.90 39.37 -5.84
C ILE A 33 -30.00 39.37 -4.76
N GLU A 34 -30.87 40.37 -4.76
CA GLU A 34 -31.98 40.46 -3.80
C GLU A 34 -32.84 39.18 -3.84
N GLY A 35 -33.07 38.58 -2.66
CA GLY A 35 -33.82 37.31 -2.53
C GLY A 35 -33.00 36.04 -2.74
N SER A 36 -31.70 36.13 -3.08
CA SER A 36 -30.80 34.98 -3.26
C SER A 36 -29.73 34.87 -2.15
N PRO A 37 -29.24 33.66 -1.82
CA PRO A 37 -28.13 33.51 -0.90
C PRO A 37 -26.81 33.99 -1.54
N LYS A 38 -26.04 34.80 -0.80
CA LYS A 38 -24.66 35.14 -1.16
C LYS A 38 -23.76 33.91 -0.96
N ARG A 39 -23.24 33.36 -2.05
CA ARG A 39 -22.28 32.26 -2.06
C ARG A 39 -20.87 32.81 -2.03
N VAL A 40 -20.00 32.13 -1.27
CA VAL A 40 -18.59 32.50 -1.15
C VAL A 40 -17.85 32.16 -2.44
N PHE A 41 -18.15 31.03 -3.07
CA PHE A 41 -17.55 30.67 -4.36
C PHE A 41 -18.10 31.57 -5.47
N ASP A 42 -17.23 32.41 -6.02
CA ASP A 42 -17.52 33.31 -7.14
C ASP A 42 -16.25 33.50 -7.98
N ILE A 43 -16.32 33.16 -9.25
CA ILE A 43 -15.25 33.38 -10.24
C ILE A 43 -15.79 34.16 -11.45
N SER A 44 -16.82 34.97 -11.24
CA SER A 44 -17.48 35.80 -12.26
C SER A 44 -16.52 36.73 -13.01
N GLY A 45 -15.44 37.16 -12.37
CA GLY A 45 -14.38 37.97 -12.99
C GLY A 45 -13.57 37.23 -14.06
N LEU A 46 -13.75 35.90 -14.17
CA LEU A 46 -13.11 35.04 -15.18
C LEU A 46 -14.06 34.64 -16.32
N VAL A 47 -15.26 35.20 -16.38
CA VAL A 47 -16.19 35.00 -17.51
C VAL A 47 -15.64 35.70 -18.74
N GLY A 48 -15.70 35.03 -19.90
CA GLY A 48 -15.38 35.62 -21.19
C GLY A 48 -13.89 35.75 -21.49
N LEU A 49 -13.02 35.02 -20.79
CA LEU A 49 -11.58 34.98 -21.08
C LEU A 49 -11.27 34.50 -22.52
N GLY A 50 -12.16 33.68 -23.09
CA GLY A 50 -11.92 32.98 -24.35
C GLY A 50 -10.79 31.95 -24.24
N GLN A 51 -10.42 31.35 -25.37
CA GLN A 51 -9.40 30.32 -25.40
C GLN A 51 -8.03 30.81 -24.96
N GLU A 52 -7.56 31.93 -25.52
CA GLU A 52 -6.23 32.48 -25.21
C GLU A 52 -6.11 32.89 -23.74
N GLY A 53 -7.15 33.54 -23.18
CA GLY A 53 -7.17 33.92 -21.78
C GLY A 53 -7.21 32.72 -20.83
N TYR A 54 -7.92 31.65 -21.19
CA TYR A 54 -7.90 30.39 -20.43
C TYR A 54 -6.52 29.71 -20.49
N ASP A 55 -5.93 29.60 -21.67
CA ASP A 55 -4.66 28.92 -21.89
C ASP A 55 -3.48 29.65 -21.20
N THR A 56 -3.59 30.97 -21.02
CA THR A 56 -2.57 31.81 -20.36
C THR A 56 -2.89 32.15 -18.90
N LEU A 57 -4.02 31.65 -18.35
CA LEU A 57 -4.46 31.97 -17.00
C LEU A 57 -3.45 31.47 -15.96
N ALA A 58 -2.80 32.40 -15.28
CA ALA A 58 -1.96 32.09 -14.13
C ALA A 58 -2.81 31.63 -12.93
N PRO A 59 -2.27 30.76 -12.03
CA PRO A 59 -2.96 30.40 -10.80
C PRO A 59 -3.37 31.64 -9.99
N ILE A 60 -4.63 31.70 -9.59
CA ILE A 60 -5.24 32.84 -8.89
C ILE A 60 -6.11 32.32 -7.75
N GLN A 61 -6.07 33.01 -6.60
CA GLN A 61 -6.89 32.64 -5.44
C GLN A 61 -8.32 33.15 -5.62
N TRP A 62 -9.29 32.25 -5.49
CA TRP A 62 -10.71 32.60 -5.57
C TRP A 62 -11.21 33.10 -4.21
N PRO A 63 -12.24 33.94 -4.16
CA PRO A 63 -13.06 34.44 -5.28
C PRO A 63 -12.37 35.43 -6.22
N VAL A 64 -12.78 35.44 -7.50
CA VAL A 64 -12.36 36.43 -8.52
C VAL A 64 -13.62 37.11 -9.05
N THR A 65 -13.78 38.39 -8.75
CA THR A 65 -14.97 39.18 -9.11
C THR A 65 -14.57 40.47 -9.80
N VAL A 66 -15.53 41.26 -10.27
CA VAL A 66 -15.26 42.61 -10.81
C VAL A 66 -14.59 43.51 -9.76
N GLN A 67 -14.94 43.34 -8.48
CA GLN A 67 -14.37 44.10 -7.36
C GLN A 67 -13.01 43.54 -6.89
N ALA A 68 -12.76 42.26 -7.14
CA ALA A 68 -11.51 41.57 -6.81
C ALA A 68 -10.92 40.87 -8.06
N PRO A 69 -10.47 41.64 -9.09
CA PRO A 69 -10.04 41.07 -10.37
C PRO A 69 -8.73 40.28 -10.27
N HIS A 70 -7.95 40.51 -9.21
CA HIS A 70 -6.71 39.78 -8.92
C HIS A 70 -6.90 38.65 -7.89
N GLY A 71 -8.15 38.31 -7.60
CA GLY A 71 -8.50 37.27 -6.66
C GLY A 71 -8.57 37.76 -5.21
N THR A 72 -8.92 36.83 -4.33
CA THR A 72 -9.14 37.10 -2.90
C THR A 72 -8.21 36.22 -2.08
N ALA A 73 -7.25 36.84 -1.39
CA ALA A 73 -6.20 36.10 -0.68
C ALA A 73 -6.73 35.37 0.58
N ARG A 74 -7.71 35.98 1.27
CA ARG A 74 -8.34 35.45 2.49
C ARG A 74 -9.82 35.78 2.52
N LEU A 75 -10.60 34.88 3.09
CA LEU A 75 -12.04 35.06 3.27
C LEU A 75 -12.33 35.61 4.67
N PHE A 76 -13.43 36.36 4.78
CA PHE A 76 -14.03 36.82 6.04
C PHE A 76 -13.17 37.81 6.86
N GLU A 77 -12.27 38.58 6.22
CA GLU A 77 -11.42 39.56 6.91
C GLU A 77 -12.24 40.66 7.60
N GLU A 78 -13.42 40.96 7.08
CA GLU A 78 -14.37 41.94 7.60
C GLU A 78 -15.34 41.34 8.62
N GLY A 79 -15.21 40.05 8.95
CA GLY A 79 -16.08 39.35 9.91
C GLY A 79 -17.46 38.96 9.37
N GLU A 80 -17.66 38.99 8.04
CA GLU A 80 -18.90 38.58 7.37
C GLU A 80 -18.89 37.10 6.97
N PHE A 81 -19.40 36.23 7.84
CA PHE A 81 -19.49 34.79 7.58
C PHE A 81 -20.65 34.42 6.65
N ALA A 82 -20.57 33.24 6.01
CA ALA A 82 -21.62 32.67 5.16
C ALA A 82 -22.84 32.17 5.97
N THR A 83 -23.48 33.06 6.71
CA THR A 83 -24.65 32.83 7.54
C THR A 83 -25.68 33.94 7.33
N ALA A 84 -26.95 33.68 7.63
CA ALA A 84 -28.03 34.63 7.38
C ALA A 84 -27.86 36.02 8.04
N ASN A 85 -27.08 36.11 9.13
CA ASN A 85 -26.80 37.37 9.84
C ASN A 85 -25.33 37.81 9.75
N GLY A 86 -24.53 37.16 8.89
CA GLY A 86 -23.12 37.47 8.70
C GLY A 86 -22.20 37.12 9.87
N ARG A 87 -22.68 36.51 10.96
CA ARG A 87 -21.85 36.16 12.13
C ARG A 87 -21.46 34.68 12.14
N ALA A 88 -20.31 34.37 12.72
CA ALA A 88 -19.92 32.98 12.97
C ALA A 88 -20.91 32.31 13.92
N LYS A 89 -21.28 31.07 13.65
CA LYS A 89 -22.11 30.25 14.53
C LYS A 89 -21.22 29.37 15.40
N LEU A 90 -21.23 29.61 16.70
CA LEU A 90 -20.63 28.70 17.68
C LEU A 90 -21.64 27.61 18.02
N LEU A 91 -21.25 26.35 17.86
CA LEU A 91 -22.09 25.20 18.15
C LEU A 91 -21.61 24.52 19.41
N ALA A 92 -22.49 24.36 20.40
CA ALA A 92 -22.23 23.54 21.57
C ALA A 92 -22.44 22.07 21.19
N ILE A 93 -21.35 21.32 21.03
CA ILE A 93 -21.39 19.91 20.64
C ILE A 93 -21.08 19.03 21.85
N HIS A 94 -21.91 18.02 22.08
CA HIS A 94 -21.65 16.96 23.04
C HIS A 94 -20.95 15.80 22.32
N PRO A 95 -19.68 15.49 22.63
CA PRO A 95 -18.97 14.39 21.99
C PRO A 95 -19.70 13.06 22.16
N GLN A 96 -19.89 12.33 21.07
CA GLN A 96 -20.42 10.98 21.08
C GLN A 96 -19.28 10.00 20.78
N GLY A 97 -19.31 8.84 21.44
CA GLY A 97 -18.39 7.75 21.12
C GLY A 97 -18.77 7.07 19.80
N PRO A 98 -17.90 6.20 19.27
CA PRO A 98 -18.22 5.43 18.07
C PRO A 98 -19.44 4.55 18.26
N GLU A 99 -20.31 4.48 17.26
CA GLU A 99 -21.48 3.60 17.28
C GLU A 99 -21.08 2.13 17.15
N GLN A 100 -20.08 1.82 16.30
CA GLN A 100 -19.51 0.47 16.24
C GLN A 100 -18.74 0.15 17.54
N SER A 101 -19.47 -0.43 18.49
CA SER A 101 -19.01 -0.65 19.87
C SER A 101 -18.13 -1.89 20.01
N LEU A 102 -17.18 -1.84 20.96
CA LEU A 102 -16.41 -3.01 21.34
C LEU A 102 -17.29 -4.01 22.10
N SER A 103 -16.95 -5.29 22.02
CA SER A 103 -17.63 -6.36 22.75
C SER A 103 -16.65 -7.48 23.11
N ALA A 104 -17.10 -8.45 23.91
CA ALA A 104 -16.29 -9.65 24.17
C ALA A 104 -15.93 -10.41 22.87
N ALA A 105 -16.79 -10.34 21.84
CA ALA A 105 -16.54 -10.96 20.54
C ALA A 105 -15.62 -10.13 19.64
N TYR A 106 -15.54 -8.81 19.85
CA TYR A 106 -14.74 -7.87 19.06
C TYR A 106 -14.05 -6.86 20.00
N PRO A 107 -12.99 -7.28 20.72
CA PRO A 107 -12.43 -6.51 21.82
C PRO A 107 -11.46 -5.40 21.38
N LEU A 108 -11.00 -5.41 20.13
CA LEU A 108 -9.97 -4.48 19.65
C LEU A 108 -10.58 -3.35 18.82
N ARG A 109 -10.11 -2.12 19.06
CA ARG A 109 -10.48 -0.94 18.27
C ARG A 109 -9.66 -0.93 16.99
N LEU A 110 -10.33 -0.86 15.84
CA LEU A 110 -9.68 -0.78 14.54
C LEU A 110 -9.58 0.67 14.06
N ASN A 111 -8.36 1.09 13.71
CA ASN A 111 -8.09 2.27 12.90
C ASN A 111 -7.71 1.86 11.48
N THR A 112 -8.04 2.70 10.50
CA THR A 112 -7.65 2.51 9.11
C THR A 112 -6.92 3.73 8.60
N GLY A 113 -5.97 3.57 7.69
CA GLY A 113 -5.31 4.74 7.13
C GLY A 113 -4.49 4.49 5.89
N ARG A 114 -3.74 5.54 5.51
CA ARG A 114 -2.94 5.54 4.31
C ARG A 114 -1.50 5.24 4.68
N ILE A 115 -0.81 4.53 3.82
CA ILE A 115 0.64 4.45 3.81
C ILE A 115 1.16 5.37 2.72
N ARG A 116 2.30 5.99 3.00
CA ARG A 116 2.91 7.02 2.16
C ARG A 116 3.08 6.59 0.70
N ASP A 117 3.55 5.36 0.48
CA ASP A 117 3.98 4.90 -0.85
C ASP A 117 2.83 4.35 -1.72
N GLN A 118 1.58 4.43 -1.24
CA GLN A 118 0.43 3.93 -1.98
C GLN A 118 -0.56 5.04 -2.34
N TRP A 119 -0.94 5.07 -3.62
CA TRP A 119 -1.96 5.99 -4.13
C TRP A 119 -3.33 5.32 -4.03
N HIS A 120 -4.09 5.65 -2.98
CA HIS A 120 -5.45 5.14 -2.75
C HIS A 120 -5.56 3.63 -3.01
N THR A 121 -6.49 3.18 -3.85
CA THR A 121 -6.72 1.77 -4.20
C THR A 121 -5.70 1.20 -5.19
N MET A 122 -4.48 1.73 -5.16
CA MET A 122 -3.32 1.31 -5.96
C MET A 122 -3.48 1.45 -7.48
N THR A 123 -4.48 2.19 -7.95
CA THR A 123 -4.73 2.41 -9.39
C THR A 123 -3.55 3.05 -10.13
N ARG A 124 -2.68 3.76 -9.42
CA ARG A 124 -1.43 4.32 -9.95
C ARG A 124 -0.21 3.53 -9.48
N THR A 125 -0.10 3.25 -8.19
CA THR A 125 1.11 2.66 -7.60
C THR A 125 1.32 1.20 -7.97
N ALA A 126 0.26 0.40 -8.16
CA ALA A 126 0.42 -0.98 -8.63
C ALA A 126 0.90 -1.10 -10.08
N ARG A 127 0.88 -0.01 -10.86
CA ARG A 127 1.49 0.04 -12.20
C ARG A 127 3.00 0.28 -12.15
N SER A 128 3.55 0.57 -10.97
CA SER A 128 4.98 0.78 -10.76
C SER A 128 5.52 -0.34 -9.90
N PRO A 129 6.20 -1.35 -10.49
CA PRO A 129 6.82 -2.44 -9.74
C PRO A 129 7.69 -1.94 -8.58
N ARG A 130 8.45 -0.86 -8.80
CA ARG A 130 9.31 -0.26 -7.79
C ARG A 130 8.56 0.22 -6.55
N LEU A 131 7.41 0.89 -6.72
CA LEU A 131 6.62 1.41 -5.60
C LEU A 131 5.87 0.28 -4.89
N MET A 132 5.37 -0.69 -5.65
CA MET A 132 4.61 -1.81 -5.11
C MET A 132 5.44 -2.75 -4.23
N ASN A 133 6.74 -2.91 -4.53
CA ASN A 133 7.60 -3.86 -3.82
C ASN A 133 8.17 -3.33 -2.49
N HIS A 134 8.00 -2.05 -2.14
CA HIS A 134 8.39 -1.52 -0.82
C HIS A 134 7.53 -2.12 0.31
N ARG A 135 6.22 -2.23 0.08
CA ARG A 135 5.27 -2.95 0.95
C ARG A 135 4.39 -3.84 0.09
N ALA A 136 4.92 -5.04 -0.16
CA ALA A 136 4.37 -6.01 -1.10
C ALA A 136 3.04 -6.62 -0.62
N GLU A 137 2.88 -6.81 0.69
CA GLU A 137 1.73 -7.49 1.28
C GLU A 137 0.89 -6.54 2.15
N PRO A 138 -0.45 -6.77 2.22
CA PRO A 138 -1.26 -6.12 3.23
C PRO A 138 -0.76 -6.52 4.61
N PHE A 139 -0.81 -5.58 5.55
CA PHE A 139 -0.36 -5.80 6.93
C PHE A 139 -1.34 -5.24 7.95
N MET A 140 -1.19 -5.67 9.20
CA MET A 140 -1.86 -5.10 10.37
C MET A 140 -0.83 -4.77 11.45
N ASP A 141 -0.91 -3.56 12.02
CA ASP A 141 -0.08 -3.17 13.16
C ASP A 141 -0.75 -3.56 14.46
N VAL A 142 -0.01 -4.25 15.32
CA VAL A 142 -0.50 -4.80 16.58
C VAL A 142 0.51 -4.51 17.69
N HIS A 143 0.03 -4.15 18.87
CA HIS A 143 0.89 -4.03 20.06
C HIS A 143 1.42 -5.43 20.49
N PRO A 144 2.66 -5.55 20.97
CA PRO A 144 3.21 -6.83 21.46
C PRO A 144 2.27 -7.66 22.35
N ASP A 145 1.72 -7.12 23.44
CA ASP A 145 0.85 -7.96 24.30
C ASP A 145 -0.49 -8.33 23.68
N ASP A 146 -1.03 -7.53 22.75
CA ASP A 146 -2.24 -7.92 22.02
C ASP A 146 -1.92 -9.07 21.06
N ALA A 147 -0.73 -9.05 20.45
CA ALA A 147 -0.23 -10.13 19.62
C ALA A 147 -0.03 -11.42 20.43
N ASP A 148 0.61 -11.32 21.60
CA ASP A 148 0.82 -12.45 22.52
C ASP A 148 -0.53 -13.01 23.00
N THR A 149 -1.47 -12.14 23.39
CA THR A 149 -2.82 -12.54 23.83
C THR A 149 -3.59 -13.25 22.72
N ALA A 150 -3.45 -12.79 21.47
CA ALA A 150 -4.10 -13.40 20.31
C ALA A 150 -3.34 -14.62 19.76
N GLY A 151 -2.13 -14.92 20.25
CA GLY A 151 -1.29 -16.00 19.73
C GLY A 151 -0.78 -15.76 18.30
N VAL A 152 -0.55 -14.50 17.92
CA VAL A 152 0.01 -14.14 16.61
C VAL A 152 1.46 -13.65 16.76
N SER A 153 2.27 -13.86 15.72
CA SER A 153 3.69 -13.50 15.70
C SER A 153 3.98 -12.50 14.60
N ASP A 154 5.05 -11.72 14.75
CA ASP A 154 5.53 -10.80 13.72
C ASP A 154 5.81 -11.55 12.40
N GLN A 155 5.44 -10.93 11.28
CA GLN A 155 5.44 -11.53 9.93
C GLN A 155 4.52 -12.75 9.74
N GLY A 156 3.84 -13.22 10.79
CA GLY A 156 2.81 -14.25 10.71
C GLY A 156 1.59 -13.79 9.90
N LEU A 157 0.78 -14.72 9.42
CA LEU A 157 -0.53 -14.40 8.84
C LEU A 157 -1.58 -14.42 9.94
N ALA A 158 -2.45 -13.43 9.92
CA ALA A 158 -3.56 -13.32 10.86
C ALA A 158 -4.84 -12.88 10.15
N VAL A 159 -5.95 -13.06 10.84
CA VAL A 159 -7.28 -12.63 10.45
C VAL A 159 -7.80 -11.63 11.48
N LEU A 160 -8.28 -10.50 10.98
CA LEU A 160 -9.17 -9.62 11.73
C LEU A 160 -10.60 -9.94 11.32
N THR A 161 -11.47 -10.17 12.29
CA THR A 161 -12.90 -10.43 12.05
C THR A 161 -13.73 -9.33 12.69
N ALA A 162 -14.69 -8.79 11.94
CA ALA A 162 -15.75 -7.90 12.40
C ALA A 162 -17.12 -8.56 12.20
N ALA A 163 -18.19 -7.87 12.59
CA ALA A 163 -19.56 -8.39 12.45
C ALA A 163 -19.96 -8.75 11.00
N LYS A 164 -19.44 -8.02 10.00
CA LYS A 164 -19.85 -8.14 8.59
C LYS A 164 -18.78 -8.69 7.65
N GLY A 165 -17.60 -9.01 8.16
CA GLY A 165 -16.51 -9.42 7.30
C GLY A 165 -15.19 -9.64 8.02
N GLU A 166 -14.18 -9.93 7.21
CA GLU A 166 -12.85 -10.26 7.69
C GLU A 166 -11.77 -9.65 6.79
N PHE A 167 -10.56 -9.57 7.33
CA PHE A 167 -9.37 -9.05 6.70
C PHE A 167 -8.17 -9.93 7.05
N ARG A 168 -7.44 -10.42 6.05
CA ARG A 168 -6.30 -11.32 6.17
C ARG A 168 -5.04 -10.60 5.71
N ALA A 169 -4.02 -10.62 6.54
CA ALA A 169 -2.78 -9.87 6.29
C ALA A 169 -1.62 -10.37 7.14
N ARG A 170 -0.42 -9.85 6.85
CA ARG A 170 0.77 -10.03 7.68
C ARG A 170 0.68 -9.22 8.96
N VAL A 171 1.09 -9.79 10.08
CA VAL A 171 1.20 -9.05 11.35
C VAL A 171 2.51 -8.27 11.35
N ARG A 172 2.44 -7.01 11.78
CA ARG A 172 3.59 -6.21 12.17
C ARG A 172 3.46 -5.85 13.64
N VAL A 173 4.28 -6.46 14.48
CA VAL A 173 4.30 -6.20 15.90
C VAL A 173 5.10 -4.92 16.16
N SER A 174 4.51 -3.95 16.86
CA SER A 174 5.16 -2.66 17.11
C SER A 174 4.74 -2.02 18.43
N ASN A 175 5.72 -1.59 19.22
CA ASN A 175 5.50 -0.76 20.42
C ASN A 175 4.94 0.65 20.10
N ALA A 176 4.97 1.07 18.84
CA ALA A 176 4.36 2.33 18.41
C ALA A 176 2.83 2.24 18.31
N GLN A 177 2.30 1.01 18.20
CA GLN A 177 0.86 0.77 18.24
C GLN A 177 0.38 0.81 19.69
N ARG A 178 -0.85 1.25 19.96
CA ARG A 178 -1.41 1.22 21.32
C ARG A 178 -2.02 -0.14 21.64
N ARG A 179 -1.89 -0.56 22.91
CA ARG A 179 -2.63 -1.72 23.45
C ARG A 179 -4.14 -1.55 23.25
N GLY A 180 -4.83 -2.60 22.81
CA GLY A 180 -6.26 -2.62 22.51
C GLY A 180 -6.64 -1.99 21.17
N GLU A 181 -5.66 -1.53 20.37
CA GLU A 181 -5.88 -0.91 19.06
C GLU A 181 -5.13 -1.65 17.96
N VAL A 182 -5.74 -1.78 16.78
CA VAL A 182 -5.12 -2.35 15.58
C VAL A 182 -5.21 -1.35 14.42
N PHE A 183 -4.17 -1.24 13.61
CA PHE A 183 -4.19 -0.43 12.39
C PHE A 183 -4.09 -1.30 11.13
N VAL A 184 -4.91 -1.00 10.12
CA VAL A 184 -4.77 -1.58 8.77
C VAL A 184 -4.74 -0.52 7.66
N PRO A 185 -3.96 -0.72 6.60
CA PRO A 185 -3.98 0.17 5.43
C PRO A 185 -5.25 0.02 4.59
N ILE A 186 -5.68 1.12 3.94
CA ILE A 186 -6.89 1.15 3.11
C ILE A 186 -6.70 0.74 1.64
N HIS A 187 -5.48 0.37 1.24
CA HIS A 187 -5.09 0.41 -0.17
C HIS A 187 -5.42 -0.84 -0.97
N TRP A 188 -5.36 -2.02 -0.33
CA TRP A 188 -5.52 -3.28 -1.04
C TRP A 188 -6.96 -3.51 -1.48
N THR A 189 -7.09 -4.14 -2.66
CA THR A 189 -8.36 -4.50 -3.30
C THR A 189 -8.32 -5.95 -3.73
N ASP A 190 -9.47 -6.49 -4.14
CA ASP A 190 -9.61 -7.86 -4.63
C ASP A 190 -8.83 -8.13 -5.94
N CYS A 191 -8.26 -7.09 -6.57
CA CYS A 191 -7.34 -7.23 -7.70
C CYS A 191 -5.91 -7.63 -7.30
N PHE A 192 -5.57 -7.47 -6.02
CA PHE A 192 -4.21 -7.65 -5.50
C PHE A 192 -4.13 -8.55 -4.29
N THR A 193 -5.25 -8.88 -3.64
CA THR A 193 -5.24 -9.82 -2.52
C THR A 193 -6.60 -10.48 -2.37
N GLN A 194 -6.63 -11.64 -1.72
CA GLN A 194 -7.85 -12.41 -1.51
C GLN A 194 -8.86 -11.69 -0.63
N GLN A 195 -8.39 -11.10 0.47
CA GLN A 195 -9.27 -10.70 1.57
C GLN A 195 -8.61 -9.60 2.41
N ALA A 196 -8.23 -8.46 1.82
CA ALA A 196 -7.63 -7.35 2.58
C ALA A 196 -8.24 -5.97 2.25
N ARG A 197 -9.57 -5.94 2.08
CA ARG A 197 -10.32 -4.69 1.98
C ARG A 197 -10.69 -4.21 3.38
N SER A 198 -10.04 -3.15 3.85
CA SER A 198 -10.29 -2.58 5.19
C SER A 198 -11.77 -2.22 5.44
N SER A 199 -12.51 -1.81 4.42
CA SER A 199 -13.94 -1.46 4.53
C SER A 199 -14.83 -2.64 4.91
N ALA A 200 -14.37 -3.89 4.75
CA ALA A 200 -15.11 -5.07 5.20
C ALA A 200 -15.20 -5.17 6.74
N LEU A 201 -14.37 -4.40 7.46
CA LEU A 201 -14.33 -4.38 8.93
C LEU A 201 -15.16 -3.23 9.54
N ILE A 202 -15.72 -2.36 8.71
CA ILE A 202 -16.39 -1.12 9.12
C ILE A 202 -17.88 -1.19 8.80
N ASP A 203 -18.72 -0.83 9.76
CA ASP A 203 -20.16 -0.73 9.55
C ASP A 203 -20.55 0.51 8.71
N CYS A 204 -21.65 0.38 7.96
CA CYS A 204 -22.22 1.46 7.17
C CYS A 204 -22.96 2.50 8.04
N ILE A 205 -22.26 3.06 9.02
CA ILE A 205 -22.76 4.09 9.94
C ILE A 205 -22.32 5.44 9.41
N THR A 206 -23.25 6.39 9.36
CA THR A 206 -23.02 7.75 8.87
C THR A 206 -23.56 8.76 9.85
N ASP A 207 -22.83 9.86 10.02
CA ASP A 207 -23.33 11.03 10.73
C ASP A 207 -24.65 11.52 10.10
N PRO A 208 -25.74 11.66 10.86
CA PRO A 208 -27.07 11.99 10.32
C PRO A 208 -27.16 13.39 9.71
N LEU A 209 -26.21 14.28 10.01
CA LEU A 209 -26.20 15.65 9.49
C LEU A 209 -25.43 15.76 8.18
N SER A 210 -24.23 15.21 8.12
CA SER A 210 -23.30 15.34 7.00
C SER A 210 -23.28 14.15 6.04
N GLY A 211 -23.80 12.99 6.46
CA GLY A 211 -23.67 11.72 5.74
C GLY A 211 -22.26 11.15 5.75
N GLN A 212 -21.33 11.72 6.53
CA GLN A 212 -19.95 11.23 6.59
C GLN A 212 -19.87 9.88 7.31
N PRO A 213 -19.15 8.89 6.75
CA PRO A 213 -19.07 7.56 7.34
C PRO A 213 -18.12 7.49 8.55
N GLU A 214 -18.40 6.61 9.51
CA GLU A 214 -17.56 6.29 10.68
C GLU A 214 -16.31 5.45 10.30
N SER A 215 -15.55 5.88 9.29
CA SER A 215 -14.47 5.06 8.69
C SER A 215 -13.19 4.90 9.52
N LYS A 216 -13.16 5.41 10.77
CA LYS A 216 -11.98 5.44 11.64
C LYS A 216 -12.13 4.66 12.93
N HIS A 217 -13.30 4.06 13.16
CA HIS A 217 -13.57 3.30 14.36
C HIS A 217 -14.28 1.99 13.99
N GLY A 218 -13.51 0.91 13.82
CA GLY A 218 -14.07 -0.44 13.76
C GLY A 218 -13.95 -1.17 15.09
N ALA A 219 -14.62 -2.30 15.22
CA ALA A 219 -14.47 -3.25 16.32
C ALA A 219 -14.14 -4.62 15.72
N VAL A 220 -13.02 -5.21 16.13
CA VAL A 220 -12.50 -6.46 15.55
C VAL A 220 -11.98 -7.43 16.61
N ALA A 221 -11.93 -8.70 16.24
CA ALA A 221 -11.15 -9.73 16.91
C ALA A 221 -9.94 -10.09 16.06
N LEU A 222 -8.83 -10.45 16.70
CA LEU A 222 -7.59 -10.87 16.07
C LEU A 222 -7.35 -12.36 16.37
N ALA A 223 -7.02 -13.12 15.35
CA ALA A 223 -6.65 -14.53 15.46
C ALA A 223 -5.59 -14.92 14.43
N PRO A 224 -4.74 -15.93 14.70
CA PRO A 224 -3.81 -16.45 13.70
C PRO A 224 -4.56 -17.08 12.53
N LEU A 225 -4.05 -16.89 11.31
CA LEU A 225 -4.43 -17.70 10.17
C LEU A 225 -3.54 -18.94 10.17
N ALA A 226 -4.04 -20.05 10.71
CA ALA A 226 -3.31 -21.31 10.75
C ALA A 226 -3.12 -21.88 9.34
N THR A 227 -1.90 -21.83 8.82
CA THR A 227 -1.56 -22.31 7.48
C THR A 227 -0.71 -23.57 7.55
N GLU A 228 -1.07 -24.58 6.75
CA GLU A 228 -0.29 -25.80 6.57
C GLU A 228 0.95 -25.53 5.70
N TRP A 229 0.86 -24.55 4.80
CA TRP A 229 1.98 -24.14 3.97
C TRP A 229 1.87 -22.67 3.55
N GLN A 230 3.03 -22.09 3.25
CA GLN A 230 3.17 -20.80 2.59
C GLN A 230 4.08 -20.96 1.39
N ALA A 231 3.85 -20.17 0.34
CA ALA A 231 4.66 -20.23 -0.86
C ALA A 231 4.82 -18.87 -1.52
N THR A 232 5.95 -18.72 -2.22
CA THR A 232 6.22 -17.58 -3.11
C THR A 232 6.36 -18.11 -4.52
N LEU A 233 5.49 -17.64 -5.40
CA LEU A 233 5.49 -17.96 -6.82
C LEU A 233 5.91 -16.73 -7.62
N LEU A 234 6.86 -16.90 -8.53
CA LEU A 234 7.13 -15.96 -9.62
C LEU A 234 6.62 -16.58 -10.91
N VAL A 235 5.87 -15.81 -11.69
CA VAL A 235 5.26 -16.30 -12.92
C VAL A 235 5.41 -15.27 -14.04
N ALA A 236 5.73 -15.73 -15.25
CA ALA A 236 5.83 -14.86 -16.41
C ALA A 236 4.49 -14.14 -16.70
N GLU A 237 4.55 -12.97 -17.32
CA GLU A 237 3.34 -12.25 -17.72
C GLU A 237 2.48 -13.09 -18.67
N GLY A 238 1.15 -12.91 -18.59
CA GLY A 238 0.17 -13.64 -19.41
C GLY A 238 -0.13 -15.08 -18.98
N VAL A 239 0.54 -15.61 -17.95
CA VAL A 239 0.31 -16.99 -17.48
C VAL A 239 -0.87 -17.12 -16.52
N THR A 240 -1.11 -16.12 -15.66
CA THR A 240 -2.14 -16.14 -14.60
C THR A 240 -3.22 -15.08 -14.85
N GLU A 241 -3.82 -15.07 -16.04
CA GLU A 241 -4.82 -14.06 -16.43
C GLU A 241 -6.24 -14.32 -15.87
N SER A 242 -6.52 -15.54 -15.38
CA SER A 242 -7.79 -15.86 -14.70
C SER A 242 -7.59 -15.93 -13.19
N THR A 243 -8.45 -15.26 -12.42
CA THR A 243 -8.51 -15.38 -10.95
C THR A 243 -9.82 -16.04 -10.51
N PRO A 244 -9.80 -17.00 -9.57
CA PRO A 244 -8.61 -17.58 -8.93
C PRO A 244 -8.05 -18.75 -9.75
N TRP A 245 -6.77 -18.67 -10.14
CA TRP A 245 -6.02 -19.77 -10.77
C TRP A 245 -5.48 -20.79 -9.75
N CYS A 246 -5.58 -20.49 -8.44
CA CYS A 246 -5.30 -21.44 -7.37
C CYS A 246 -6.30 -21.28 -6.20
N THR A 247 -6.65 -22.40 -5.57
CA THR A 247 -7.42 -22.41 -4.32
C THR A 247 -6.46 -22.21 -3.16
N SER A 248 -6.57 -21.08 -2.47
CA SER A 248 -5.74 -20.72 -1.31
C SER A 248 -6.59 -20.03 -0.24
N ALA A 249 -6.13 -20.04 1.00
CA ALA A 249 -6.73 -19.28 2.10
C ALA A 249 -6.15 -17.86 2.19
N TYR A 250 -4.98 -17.64 1.61
CA TYR A 250 -4.40 -16.32 1.45
C TYR A 250 -3.67 -16.25 0.12
N TRP A 251 -3.91 -15.18 -0.63
CA TRP A 251 -3.04 -14.78 -1.73
C TRP A 251 -2.87 -13.27 -1.78
N THR A 252 -1.69 -12.84 -2.20
CA THR A 252 -1.39 -11.45 -2.57
C THR A 252 -0.55 -11.43 -3.84
N ARG A 253 -0.97 -10.61 -4.82
CA ARG A 253 -0.33 -10.42 -6.11
C ARG A 253 0.47 -9.13 -6.13
N ILE A 254 1.73 -9.25 -6.51
CA ILE A 254 2.72 -8.17 -6.53
C ILE A 254 3.32 -8.09 -7.94
N PRO A 255 2.92 -7.10 -8.76
CA PRO A 255 3.57 -6.84 -10.04
C PRO A 255 5.07 -6.57 -9.88
N MET A 256 5.88 -7.27 -10.67
CA MET A 256 7.31 -7.02 -10.82
C MET A 256 7.57 -6.46 -12.23
N ARG A 257 8.82 -6.16 -12.61
CA ARG A 257 9.15 -5.58 -13.93
C ARG A 257 8.97 -6.56 -15.08
N SER A 258 9.23 -7.85 -14.82
CA SER A 258 9.31 -8.88 -15.86
C SER A 258 8.47 -10.13 -15.54
N CYS A 259 7.80 -10.13 -14.40
CA CYS A 259 6.98 -11.23 -13.93
C CYS A 259 5.94 -10.73 -12.91
N GLN A 260 5.07 -11.62 -12.46
CA GLN A 260 4.21 -11.40 -11.31
C GLN A 260 4.67 -12.28 -10.16
N ARG A 261 4.75 -11.67 -8.98
CA ARG A 261 4.93 -12.41 -7.73
C ARG A 261 3.58 -12.67 -7.08
N TRP A 262 3.41 -13.87 -6.58
CA TRP A 262 2.28 -14.25 -5.74
C TRP A 262 2.80 -14.78 -4.42
N GLN A 263 2.34 -14.19 -3.33
CA GLN A 263 2.46 -14.80 -2.01
C GLN A 263 1.21 -15.62 -1.77
N LEU A 264 1.36 -16.87 -1.37
CA LEU A 264 0.29 -17.83 -1.20
C LEU A 264 0.37 -18.48 0.18
N ALA A 265 -0.78 -18.83 0.74
CA ALA A 265 -0.86 -19.75 1.86
C ALA A 265 -2.20 -20.48 1.88
N ASN A 266 -2.23 -21.67 2.47
CA ASN A 266 -3.48 -22.40 2.64
C ASN A 266 -3.54 -23.16 3.96
N THR A 267 -4.75 -23.46 4.41
CA THR A 267 -5.05 -24.21 5.64
C THR A 267 -5.12 -25.72 5.38
N GLN A 268 -5.00 -26.14 4.12
CA GLN A 268 -5.03 -27.54 3.71
C GLN A 268 -3.65 -27.94 3.20
N SER A 269 -3.15 -29.09 3.66
CA SER A 269 -1.90 -29.66 3.19
C SER A 269 -1.98 -30.08 1.71
N VAL A 270 -0.83 -30.13 1.06
CA VAL A 270 -0.69 -30.65 -0.30
C VAL A 270 0.14 -31.92 -0.23
N ASN A 271 -0.48 -33.06 -0.58
CA ASN A 271 0.18 -34.37 -0.52
C ASN A 271 1.13 -34.60 -1.69
N ASP A 272 0.75 -34.14 -2.88
CA ASP A 272 1.56 -34.23 -4.10
C ASP A 272 1.66 -32.84 -4.75
N TRP A 273 2.77 -32.18 -4.46
CA TRP A 273 3.04 -30.85 -4.99
C TRP A 273 3.22 -30.83 -6.51
N LEU A 274 3.81 -31.87 -7.11
CA LEU A 274 4.03 -31.90 -8.55
C LEU A 274 2.70 -32.05 -9.29
N ALA A 275 1.81 -32.91 -8.80
CA ALA A 275 0.44 -33.00 -9.31
C ALA A 275 -0.32 -31.70 -9.10
N GLN A 276 -0.23 -31.08 -7.92
CA GLN A 276 -0.89 -29.80 -7.63
C GLN A 276 -0.41 -28.70 -8.59
N LEU A 277 0.90 -28.61 -8.85
CA LEU A 277 1.45 -27.59 -9.74
C LEU A 277 0.99 -27.74 -11.18
N LYS A 278 0.81 -28.97 -11.67
CA LYS A 278 0.23 -29.23 -13.00
C LYS A 278 -1.20 -28.72 -13.13
N THR A 279 -1.94 -28.58 -12.02
CA THR A 279 -3.29 -28.00 -12.04
C THR A 279 -3.30 -26.47 -12.00
N TRP A 280 -2.26 -25.86 -11.42
CA TRP A 280 -2.19 -24.40 -11.23
C TRP A 280 -1.45 -23.67 -12.34
N LEU A 281 -0.44 -24.32 -12.94
CA LEU A 281 0.53 -23.68 -13.80
C LEU A 281 0.70 -24.48 -15.10
N PRO A 282 0.90 -23.80 -16.24
CA PRO A 282 1.19 -24.48 -17.49
C PRO A 282 2.61 -25.03 -17.52
N GLY A 283 2.83 -26.02 -18.38
CA GLY A 283 4.12 -26.65 -18.61
C GLY A 283 4.50 -27.67 -17.52
N ASP A 284 5.48 -28.50 -17.85
CA ASP A 284 6.00 -29.51 -16.93
C ASP A 284 7.15 -28.97 -16.06
N VAL A 285 7.21 -29.46 -14.83
CA VAL A 285 8.28 -29.13 -13.89
C VAL A 285 9.63 -29.55 -14.47
N SER A 286 10.50 -28.58 -14.70
CA SER A 286 11.80 -28.79 -15.36
C SER A 286 12.93 -29.04 -14.38
N VAL A 287 12.85 -28.41 -13.19
CA VAL A 287 13.82 -28.55 -12.11
C VAL A 287 13.05 -28.52 -10.79
N VAL A 288 13.35 -29.46 -9.89
CA VAL A 288 12.67 -29.58 -8.59
C VAL A 288 13.64 -30.04 -7.51
N SER A 289 13.48 -29.50 -6.30
CA SER A 289 14.02 -30.03 -5.05
C SER A 289 12.89 -30.05 -4.03
N GLN A 290 12.71 -31.17 -3.35
CA GLN A 290 11.66 -31.37 -2.36
C GLN A 290 12.26 -31.97 -1.09
N ASP A 291 11.79 -31.47 0.04
CA ASP A 291 11.99 -32.07 1.35
C ASP A 291 10.61 -32.20 2.00
N PRO A 292 9.93 -33.34 1.76
CA PRO A 292 8.58 -33.58 2.28
C PRO A 292 8.51 -33.61 3.81
N THR A 293 9.61 -33.98 4.48
CA THR A 293 9.67 -34.05 5.95
C THR A 293 9.49 -32.67 6.57
N ASN A 294 10.04 -31.64 5.94
CA ASN A 294 9.92 -30.25 6.40
C ASN A 294 8.90 -29.42 5.59
N GLY A 295 8.12 -30.06 4.72
CA GLY A 295 7.14 -29.40 3.85
C GLY A 295 7.75 -28.38 2.90
N ARG A 296 9.02 -28.56 2.51
CA ARG A 296 9.75 -27.63 1.63
C ARG A 296 9.73 -28.12 0.19
N LEU A 297 9.58 -27.17 -0.73
CA LEU A 297 9.66 -27.42 -2.17
C LEU A 297 10.28 -26.21 -2.85
N ARG A 298 11.16 -26.45 -3.81
CA ARG A 298 11.54 -25.46 -4.83
C ARG A 298 11.36 -26.09 -6.20
N ALA A 299 10.66 -25.42 -7.09
CA ALA A 299 10.34 -25.95 -8.41
C ALA A 299 10.38 -24.82 -9.45
N ALA A 300 10.75 -25.15 -10.68
CA ALA A 300 10.71 -24.22 -11.81
C ALA A 300 10.33 -24.93 -13.10
N CYS A 301 9.66 -24.20 -14.00
CA CYS A 301 9.42 -24.61 -15.38
C CYS A 301 10.24 -23.76 -16.35
N VAL A 302 10.99 -24.44 -17.20
CA VAL A 302 11.75 -23.85 -18.30
C VAL A 302 11.24 -24.46 -19.60
N GLU A 303 10.53 -23.68 -20.40
CA GLU A 303 9.94 -24.11 -21.66
C GLU A 303 10.60 -23.36 -22.81
N ASN A 304 11.03 -24.08 -23.86
CA ASN A 304 11.78 -23.51 -24.98
C ASN A 304 13.02 -22.70 -24.56
N GLY A 305 13.60 -23.04 -23.40
CA GLY A 305 14.75 -22.33 -22.82
C GLY A 305 14.39 -21.10 -22.00
N GLN A 306 13.13 -20.70 -21.91
CA GLN A 306 12.68 -19.53 -21.15
C GLN A 306 12.09 -19.93 -19.80
N LEU A 307 12.33 -19.13 -18.76
CA LEU A 307 11.70 -19.32 -17.45
C LEU A 307 10.21 -18.96 -17.53
N ARG A 308 9.33 -19.92 -17.24
CA ARG A 308 7.87 -19.70 -17.24
C ARG A 308 7.34 -19.40 -15.84
N TRP A 309 7.85 -20.12 -14.85
CA TRP A 309 7.53 -19.91 -13.45
C TRP A 309 8.59 -20.52 -12.53
N TRP A 310 8.63 -20.00 -11.30
CA TRP A 310 9.45 -20.49 -10.20
C TRP A 310 8.64 -20.44 -8.90
N LEU A 311 8.69 -21.48 -8.09
CA LEU A 311 7.98 -21.59 -6.84
C LEU A 311 8.95 -21.99 -5.72
N MET A 312 8.77 -21.39 -4.55
CA MET A 312 9.26 -21.90 -3.28
C MET A 312 8.12 -22.07 -2.29
N VAL A 313 7.96 -23.27 -1.75
CA VAL A 313 7.12 -23.59 -0.59
C VAL A 313 8.02 -23.60 0.64
N GLY A 314 7.68 -22.77 1.61
CA GLY A 314 8.48 -22.51 2.80
C GLY A 314 8.14 -21.16 3.41
N PRO A 315 8.69 -20.84 4.58
CA PRO A 315 8.41 -19.61 5.27
C PRO A 315 9.04 -18.42 4.53
N PRO A 316 8.42 -17.23 4.57
CA PRO A 316 8.92 -16.06 3.85
C PRO A 316 10.32 -15.59 4.26
N ASN A 317 10.78 -15.88 5.48
CA ASN A 317 12.11 -15.51 5.96
C ASN A 317 13.25 -16.34 5.34
N GLU A 318 12.95 -17.43 4.64
CA GLU A 318 13.91 -18.23 3.87
C GLU A 318 13.97 -17.82 2.38
N LEU A 319 13.23 -16.78 1.99
CA LEU A 319 13.20 -16.32 0.60
C LEU A 319 14.56 -15.77 0.18
N PRO A 320 15.09 -16.19 -0.97
CA PRO A 320 16.25 -15.52 -1.55
C PRO A 320 15.87 -14.12 -2.04
N GLY A 321 16.87 -13.26 -2.25
CA GLY A 321 16.69 -12.00 -2.95
C GLY A 321 16.09 -12.21 -4.35
N LEU A 322 14.82 -11.81 -4.53
CA LEU A 322 14.05 -12.14 -5.74
C LEU A 322 14.49 -11.40 -7.00
N ALA A 323 15.31 -10.34 -6.87
CA ALA A 323 15.76 -9.52 -7.99
C ALA A 323 16.55 -10.33 -9.04
N TRP A 324 17.35 -11.30 -8.61
CA TRP A 324 18.07 -12.18 -9.53
C TRP A 324 17.10 -13.08 -10.31
N LEU A 325 16.14 -13.69 -9.62
CA LEU A 325 15.12 -14.55 -10.25
C LEU A 325 14.23 -13.74 -11.22
N GLU A 326 13.81 -12.54 -10.84
CA GLU A 326 13.05 -11.62 -11.69
C GLU A 326 13.80 -11.34 -13.00
N ALA A 327 15.09 -11.05 -12.93
CA ALA A 327 15.90 -10.76 -14.12
C ALA A 327 15.93 -11.93 -15.12
N ARG A 328 15.89 -13.18 -14.63
CA ARG A 328 15.89 -14.40 -15.47
C ARG A 328 14.64 -14.56 -16.32
N PHE A 329 13.53 -13.88 -16.02
CA PHE A 329 12.35 -13.89 -16.88
C PHE A 329 12.55 -13.11 -18.19
N ASN A 330 13.59 -12.27 -18.29
CA ASN A 330 13.93 -11.57 -19.54
C ASN A 330 14.92 -12.34 -20.43
N ASP A 331 15.50 -13.44 -19.94
CA ASP A 331 16.47 -14.21 -20.73
C ASP A 331 15.72 -14.89 -21.89
N GLU A 332 16.06 -14.55 -23.15
CA GLU A 332 15.49 -15.23 -24.34
C GLU A 332 15.72 -16.74 -24.30
N ARG A 333 16.87 -17.14 -23.74
CA ARG A 333 17.21 -18.51 -23.41
C ARG A 333 18.15 -18.53 -22.20
N LEU A 334 17.75 -19.25 -21.15
CA LEU A 334 18.57 -19.46 -19.97
C LEU A 334 19.85 -20.22 -20.33
N SER A 335 20.98 -19.74 -19.83
CA SER A 335 22.24 -20.49 -19.85
C SER A 335 22.16 -21.72 -18.94
N ASP A 336 22.97 -22.75 -19.20
CA ASP A 336 23.05 -23.94 -18.34
C ASP A 336 23.49 -23.60 -16.92
N THR A 337 24.27 -22.53 -16.75
CA THR A 337 24.66 -22.01 -15.43
C THR A 337 23.47 -21.39 -14.71
N HIS A 338 22.71 -20.49 -15.36
CA HIS A 338 21.50 -19.92 -14.75
C HIS A 338 20.46 -20.99 -14.43
N ARG A 339 20.25 -21.95 -15.35
CA ARG A 339 19.31 -23.05 -15.15
C ARG A 339 19.62 -23.89 -13.90
N ARG A 340 20.89 -24.18 -13.65
CA ARG A 340 21.33 -24.91 -12.43
C ARG A 340 21.15 -24.11 -11.14
N ARG A 341 21.07 -22.78 -11.23
CA ARG A 341 20.93 -21.88 -10.07
C ARG A 341 19.49 -21.47 -9.77
N LEU A 342 18.52 -21.81 -10.63
CA LEU A 342 17.11 -21.49 -10.41
C LEU A 342 16.60 -21.93 -9.04
N LEU A 343 16.94 -23.14 -8.59
CA LEU A 343 16.51 -23.62 -7.28
C LEU A 343 17.14 -22.84 -6.12
N ALA A 344 18.39 -22.36 -6.25
CA ALA A 344 19.03 -21.54 -5.23
C ALA A 344 18.41 -20.13 -5.21
N GLY A 345 18.06 -19.59 -6.38
CA GLY A 345 17.46 -18.27 -6.53
C GLY A 345 18.47 -17.11 -6.51
N CYS A 346 19.77 -17.40 -6.63
CA CYS A 346 20.83 -16.41 -6.65
C CYS A 346 22.05 -16.89 -7.47
N ASP A 347 22.89 -15.94 -7.88
CA ASP A 347 24.23 -16.22 -8.40
C ASP A 347 25.18 -16.64 -7.26
N ASP A 348 26.32 -17.22 -7.64
CA ASP A 348 27.37 -17.58 -6.69
C ASP A 348 27.95 -16.33 -6.01
N GLY A 349 27.95 -16.29 -4.68
CA GLY A 349 28.53 -15.19 -3.90
C GLY A 349 27.72 -13.89 -3.87
N ALA A 350 26.52 -13.83 -4.45
CA ALA A 350 25.66 -12.66 -4.36
C ALA A 350 25.09 -12.51 -2.93
N ALA A 351 25.43 -11.41 -2.25
CA ALA A 351 24.90 -11.11 -0.93
C ALA A 351 23.42 -10.70 -1.01
N ASP A 352 22.58 -11.30 -0.17
CA ASP A 352 21.19 -10.87 -0.02
C ASP A 352 21.12 -9.48 0.61
N THR A 353 20.46 -8.55 -0.06
CA THR A 353 20.31 -7.16 0.39
C THR A 353 19.04 -6.96 1.24
N GLY A 354 18.15 -7.97 1.30
CA GLY A 354 16.89 -7.91 2.05
C GLY A 354 15.83 -7.00 1.42
N PRO A 355 14.67 -6.82 2.08
CA PRO A 355 13.58 -5.95 1.61
C PRO A 355 14.02 -4.51 1.38
N VAL A 356 13.54 -3.85 0.32
CA VAL A 356 13.89 -2.45 0.03
C VAL A 356 13.30 -1.53 1.09
N VAL A 357 14.16 -0.85 1.85
CA VAL A 357 13.78 0.18 2.83
C VAL A 357 13.78 1.57 2.17
N CYS A 358 14.78 1.86 1.33
CA CYS A 358 14.89 3.13 0.63
C CYS A 358 14.54 3.00 -0.85
N SER A 359 13.29 3.33 -1.22
CA SER A 359 12.84 3.29 -2.62
C SER A 359 13.58 4.27 -3.55
N CYS A 360 14.06 5.39 -3.00
CA CYS A 360 14.76 6.43 -3.77
C CYS A 360 16.11 5.93 -4.31
N HIS A 361 16.87 5.18 -3.50
CA HIS A 361 18.20 4.65 -3.85
C HIS A 361 18.27 3.11 -3.95
N GLN A 362 17.14 2.42 -3.81
CA GLN A 362 17.05 0.95 -3.85
C GLN A 362 17.94 0.24 -2.81
N VAL A 363 17.99 0.79 -1.59
CA VAL A 363 18.76 0.20 -0.50
C VAL A 363 17.89 -0.76 0.31
N GLY A 364 18.37 -1.99 0.47
CA GLY A 364 17.72 -3.05 1.23
C GLY A 364 18.06 -3.07 2.72
N GLN A 365 17.17 -3.67 3.53
CA GLN A 365 17.26 -3.75 4.98
C GLN A 365 18.53 -4.48 5.44
N THR A 366 18.93 -5.59 4.82
CA THR A 366 20.14 -6.34 5.21
C THR A 366 21.39 -5.49 5.02
N THR A 367 21.47 -4.73 3.92
CA THR A 367 22.56 -3.78 3.69
C THR A 367 22.62 -2.71 4.77
N ILE A 368 21.46 -2.18 5.19
CA ILE A 368 21.35 -1.17 6.26
C ILE A 368 21.76 -1.77 7.61
N VAL A 369 21.22 -2.94 7.98
CA VAL A 369 21.55 -3.63 9.23
C VAL A 369 23.03 -3.96 9.30
N ASN A 370 23.64 -4.41 8.21
CA ASN A 370 25.08 -4.65 8.15
C ASN A 370 25.88 -3.36 8.37
N ALA A 371 25.49 -2.24 7.74
CA ALA A 371 26.12 -0.94 7.98
C ALA A 371 25.98 -0.48 9.46
N ILE A 372 24.80 -0.67 10.07
CA ILE A 372 24.59 -0.37 11.50
C ILE A 372 25.51 -1.22 12.38
N ARG A 373 25.62 -2.52 12.09
CA ARG A 373 26.52 -3.46 12.80
C ARG A 373 28.00 -3.17 12.60
N GLU A 374 28.35 -2.43 11.55
CA GLU A 374 29.71 -1.95 11.27
C GLU A 374 30.00 -0.57 11.87
N GLY A 375 29.01 0.09 12.49
CA GLY A 375 29.19 1.32 13.26
C GLY A 375 28.35 2.52 12.80
N ASP A 376 27.56 2.40 11.73
CA ASP A 376 26.73 3.48 11.21
C ASP A 376 25.43 3.64 12.03
N THR A 377 25.53 4.16 13.26
CA THR A 377 24.42 4.22 14.24
C THR A 377 23.58 5.51 14.18
N SER A 378 23.58 6.22 13.06
CA SER A 378 22.75 7.43 12.83
C SER A 378 22.23 7.46 11.40
N VAL A 379 21.11 8.18 11.19
CA VAL A 379 20.53 8.33 9.84
C VAL A 379 21.51 9.08 8.93
N GLU A 380 22.24 10.04 9.47
CA GLU A 380 23.26 10.80 8.76
C GLU A 380 24.43 9.91 8.31
N ALA A 381 24.91 9.01 9.19
CA ALA A 381 25.97 8.05 8.85
C ALA A 381 25.51 7.05 7.76
N LEU A 382 24.30 6.49 7.91
CA LEU A 382 23.72 5.62 6.89
C LEU A 382 23.49 6.35 5.56
N GLY A 383 23.09 7.63 5.60
CA GLY A 383 22.94 8.47 4.43
C GLY A 383 24.27 8.77 3.74
N ALA A 384 25.34 9.00 4.49
CA ALA A 384 26.67 9.22 3.93
C ALA A 384 27.21 7.97 3.20
N ARG A 385 26.93 6.77 3.74
CA ARG A 385 27.43 5.51 3.19
C ARG A 385 26.56 4.92 2.08
N LEU A 386 25.25 4.87 2.31
CA LEU A 386 24.28 4.15 1.47
C LEU A 386 23.36 5.09 0.68
N ALA A 387 23.49 6.41 0.84
CA ALA A 387 22.59 7.43 0.29
C ALA A 387 21.12 7.36 0.79
N CYS A 388 20.74 6.37 1.62
CA CYS A 388 19.38 6.27 2.14
C CYS A 388 19.05 7.47 3.04
N GLY A 389 17.82 7.99 2.92
CA GLY A 389 17.37 9.15 3.69
C GLY A 389 17.78 10.52 3.11
N THR A 390 18.62 10.58 2.07
CA THR A 390 19.17 11.85 1.56
C THR A 390 18.29 12.55 0.49
N GLN A 391 17.56 11.79 -0.33
CA GLN A 391 16.77 12.36 -1.44
C GLN A 391 15.38 12.84 -1.01
N CYS A 392 14.58 11.92 -0.47
CA CYS A 392 13.15 12.11 -0.25
C CYS A 392 12.78 12.06 1.24
N GLY A 393 13.74 11.76 2.12
CA GLY A 393 13.56 11.63 3.57
C GLY A 393 12.59 10.52 4.02
N SER A 394 12.07 9.75 3.08
CA SER A 394 10.90 8.90 3.32
C SER A 394 11.25 7.68 4.17
N CYS A 395 12.40 7.06 3.93
CA CYS A 395 12.87 5.92 4.72
C CYS A 395 13.36 6.29 6.14
N ILE A 396 13.47 7.59 6.50
CA ILE A 396 14.03 8.02 7.79
C ILE A 396 13.35 7.40 9.02
N PRO A 397 12.00 7.31 9.12
CA PRO A 397 11.37 6.68 10.28
C PRO A 397 11.72 5.20 10.43
N GLU A 398 11.82 4.49 9.31
CA GLU A 398 12.18 3.07 9.26
C GLU A 398 13.66 2.86 9.57
N LEU A 399 14.54 3.73 9.06
CA LEU A 399 15.96 3.76 9.44
C LEU A 399 16.14 3.96 10.95
N LYS A 400 15.36 4.87 11.56
CA LYS A 400 15.37 5.08 13.01
C LYS A 400 14.93 3.84 13.78
N SER A 401 13.88 3.15 13.33
CA SER A 401 13.44 1.88 13.93
C SER A 401 14.55 0.83 13.90
N LEU A 402 15.17 0.63 12.73
CA LEU A 402 16.25 -0.35 12.56
C LEU A 402 17.48 -0.02 13.43
N ILE A 403 17.83 1.27 13.58
CA ILE A 403 18.91 1.71 14.48
C ILE A 403 18.57 1.41 15.94
N GLU A 404 17.32 1.63 16.36
CA GLU A 404 16.85 1.37 17.72
C GLU A 404 16.85 -0.15 18.03
N GLU A 405 16.43 -0.96 17.06
CA GLU A 405 16.38 -2.43 17.15
C GLU A 405 17.78 -3.05 17.21
N GLU A 406 18.74 -2.55 16.44
CA GLU A 406 20.11 -3.10 16.35
C GLU A 406 21.09 -2.50 17.38
N ARG A 407 20.69 -1.45 18.13
CA ARG A 407 21.47 -0.81 19.20
C ARG A 407 22.09 -1.78 20.23
N PRO A 408 21.41 -2.86 20.67
CA PRO A 408 21.98 -3.85 21.58
C PRO A 408 23.17 -4.61 20.97
N HIS A 409 23.12 -4.88 19.66
CA HIS A 409 24.12 -5.69 18.94
C HIS A 409 25.34 -4.87 18.51
N ALA A 410 25.15 -3.58 18.22
CA ALA A 410 26.24 -2.66 17.88
C ALA A 410 27.24 -2.44 19.05
N ARG A 411 26.75 -2.42 20.29
CA ARG A 411 27.59 -2.25 21.49
C ARG A 411 28.48 -3.45 21.79
N THR A 412 28.01 -4.67 21.52
CA THR A 412 28.76 -5.90 21.79
C THR A 412 30.04 -6.01 20.94
N LYS A 413 30.01 -5.52 19.70
CA LYS A 413 31.16 -5.56 18.79
C LYS A 413 32.18 -4.43 19.05
N GLN A 414 31.72 -3.24 19.48
CA GLN A 414 32.61 -2.17 19.95
C GLN A 414 33.37 -2.59 21.22
N SER A 415 32.73 -3.33 22.14
CA SER A 415 33.40 -3.90 23.32
C SER A 415 34.53 -4.86 22.94
N LEU A 416 34.28 -5.80 22.01
CA LEU A 416 35.26 -6.79 21.56
C LEU A 416 36.44 -6.18 20.77
N ALA A 417 36.23 -5.07 20.06
CA ALA A 417 37.30 -4.36 19.34
C ALA A 417 38.20 -3.54 20.28
N THR A 418 37.77 -3.25 21.51
CA THR A 418 38.50 -2.42 22.47
C THR A 418 39.36 -3.24 23.44
N GLU A 419 39.20 -4.57 23.49
CA GLU A 419 39.99 -5.49 24.34
C GLU A 419 41.21 -6.10 23.64
N VAL A 420 41.56 -5.66 22.43
CA VAL A 420 42.80 -6.05 21.74
C VAL A 420 43.71 -4.84 21.57
N VAL A 421 44.39 -4.45 22.66
CA VAL A 421 45.68 -3.72 22.65
C VAL A 421 46.56 -4.29 23.74
#